data_AF-A0AAD9E0V7-F1
#
_entry.id   AF-A0AAD9E0V7-F1
#
_cell.length_a   1.000
_cell.length_b   1.000
_cell.length_c   1.000
_cell.angle_alpha   90.00
_cell.angle_beta   90.00
_cell.angle_gamma   90.00
#
_symmetry.space_group_name_H-M   'P 1'
#
loop_
_entity.id
_entity.type
_entity.pdbx_description
1 polymer ?
#
loop_
_entity_poly.entity_id
_entity_poly.type
_entity_poly.pdbx_seq_one_letter_code
_entity_poly.pdbx_strand_id
1 'polypeptide(L)'
;MSSVPPESDPEDTNKQSFWMPGNYQRTVKRTEDAFQACNDIVTCFQERARLERQYAQQLSEWSNKWKPLVDTSPLYGSLLRAWQCFLSSADRLSTLHASVCRSLVSEDGDRIRTWQKETFHKKLFGGFRESQDFDVGFARAQKPWAKRLKKLEKAKAAFHKASRKERTAQEREVHAQGNPDIAMEKQRKIQEEREITHQETQKVRARYEKVLEEVTRYAPRYMEEMESIFDQAQEEERKRFSFLKQAFLSIHRHLDVTNNESVKAVYNELHNTLMSVSEQQDLRWWKNTYGPGMPTDWPQFQEWMPDKKLKKAKKEVEPKGVVMERSVMIGGVRVRALYDYVGQEPDELTFKAGEQFLKTEDEDDQGWCRGMMDGGREGLYPANYVEVV
;
A
#
# COMPACT_ATOMS: atom_id res chain seq x y z
N MET A 1 0.07 -21.32 6.64
CA MET A 1 0.23 -22.36 7.67
C MET A 1 -0.09 -21.74 9.02
N SER A 2 -1.31 -21.93 9.53
CA SER A 2 -1.66 -21.49 10.88
C SER A 2 -1.12 -22.52 11.87
N SER A 3 -0.21 -22.10 12.74
CA SER A 3 0.22 -22.88 13.89
C SER A 3 -0.95 -22.95 14.89
N VAL A 4 -1.64 -24.09 14.90
CA VAL A 4 -2.50 -24.47 16.02
C VAL A 4 -1.62 -24.53 17.28
N PRO A 5 -2.03 -23.96 18.42
CA PRO A 5 -1.23 -24.07 19.65
C PRO A 5 -1.21 -25.54 20.10
N PRO A 6 -0.10 -26.01 20.69
CA PRO A 6 -0.03 -27.37 21.22
C PRO A 6 -1.07 -27.55 22.34
N GLU A 7 -1.70 -28.73 22.38
CA GLU A 7 -2.64 -29.11 23.46
C GLU A 7 -1.91 -29.03 24.81
N SER A 8 -2.24 -28.01 25.59
CA SER A 8 -1.72 -27.79 26.95
C SER A 8 -2.59 -28.50 27.98
N ASP A 9 -1.94 -29.08 28.99
CA ASP A 9 -2.52 -29.73 30.17
C ASP A 9 -3.73 -28.95 30.75
N PRO A 10 -4.91 -29.57 30.99
CA PRO A 10 -6.11 -28.88 31.47
C PRO A 10 -5.96 -28.17 32.83
N GLU A 11 -4.97 -28.53 33.66
CA GLU A 11 -4.66 -27.74 34.87
C GLU A 11 -3.95 -26.41 34.57
N ASP A 12 -3.27 -26.31 33.43
CA ASP A 12 -2.55 -25.10 32.98
C ASP A 12 -3.53 -24.11 32.31
N THR A 13 -4.51 -24.61 31.55
CA THR A 13 -5.50 -23.75 30.87
C THR A 13 -6.34 -22.93 31.86
N ASN A 14 -6.77 -23.53 32.97
CA ASN A 14 -7.51 -22.83 34.02
C ASN A 14 -6.67 -21.73 34.71
N LYS A 15 -5.36 -21.96 34.86
CA LYS A 15 -4.43 -20.95 35.40
C LYS A 15 -4.15 -19.82 34.42
N GLN A 16 -4.28 -20.07 33.12
CA GLN A 16 -4.12 -19.09 32.04
C GLN A 16 -5.42 -18.38 31.66
N SER A 17 -6.55 -18.74 32.29
CA SER A 17 -7.86 -18.11 32.05
C SER A 17 -7.82 -16.60 32.30
N PHE A 18 -8.51 -15.82 31.46
CA PHE A 18 -8.66 -14.37 31.59
C PHE A 18 -9.13 -13.95 32.99
N TRP A 19 -9.98 -14.76 33.61
CA TRP A 19 -10.57 -14.49 34.91
C TRP A 19 -9.57 -14.57 36.07
N MET A 20 -8.41 -15.18 35.86
CA MET A 20 -7.37 -15.29 36.87
C MET A 20 -6.62 -13.97 37.04
N PRO A 21 -6.20 -13.64 38.28
CA PRO A 21 -5.49 -12.41 38.56
C PRO A 21 -4.30 -12.16 37.62
N GLY A 22 -4.29 -11.01 36.94
CA GLY A 22 -3.23 -10.57 36.04
C GLY A 22 -3.32 -11.08 34.59
N ASN A 23 -4.18 -12.03 34.26
CA ASN A 23 -4.21 -12.60 32.90
C ASN A 23 -4.86 -11.68 31.85
N TYR A 24 -5.54 -10.60 32.26
CA TYR A 24 -6.01 -9.55 31.36
C TYR A 24 -4.88 -8.81 30.63
N GLN A 25 -3.62 -8.97 31.07
CA GLN A 25 -2.44 -8.36 30.44
C GLN A 25 -2.29 -8.72 28.96
N ARG A 26 -2.78 -9.90 28.54
CA ARG A 26 -2.82 -10.27 27.11
C ARG A 26 -3.68 -9.30 26.29
N THR A 27 -4.80 -8.83 26.85
CA THR A 27 -5.68 -7.83 26.21
C THR A 27 -5.03 -6.46 26.20
N VAL A 28 -4.35 -6.07 27.28
CA VAL A 28 -3.63 -4.78 27.36
C VAL A 28 -2.49 -4.70 26.33
N LYS A 29 -1.65 -5.76 26.27
CA LYS A 29 -0.52 -5.85 25.35
C LYS A 29 -0.92 -5.76 23.87
N ARG A 30 -2.16 -6.14 23.54
CA ARG A 30 -2.68 -6.08 22.17
C ARG A 30 -2.58 -4.69 21.56
N THR A 31 -2.61 -3.62 22.37
CA THR A 31 -2.41 -2.25 21.89
C THR A 31 -1.00 -2.03 21.34
N GLU A 32 0.05 -2.46 22.06
CA GLU A 32 1.43 -2.40 21.56
C GLU A 32 1.61 -3.26 20.30
N ASP A 33 1.07 -4.49 20.33
CA ASP A 33 1.17 -5.42 19.21
C ASP A 33 0.45 -4.86 17.96
N ALA A 34 -0.70 -4.19 18.14
CA ALA A 34 -1.45 -3.54 17.08
C ALA A 34 -0.70 -2.34 16.48
N PHE A 35 -0.05 -1.53 17.31
CA PHE A 35 0.81 -0.45 16.85
C PHE A 35 1.96 -1.00 15.99
N GLN A 36 2.62 -2.07 16.46
CA GLN A 36 3.73 -2.68 15.73
C GLN A 36 3.27 -3.29 14.41
N ALA A 37 2.14 -4.00 14.40
CA ALA A 37 1.56 -4.55 13.17
C ALA A 37 1.32 -3.47 12.09
N CYS A 38 0.93 -2.25 12.48
CA CYS A 38 0.80 -1.14 11.52
C CYS A 38 2.15 -0.73 10.91
N ASN A 39 3.24 -0.72 11.70
CA ASN A 39 4.58 -0.47 11.18
C ASN A 39 5.04 -1.56 10.21
N ASP A 40 4.76 -2.81 10.56
CA ASP A 40 5.15 -3.97 9.75
C ASP A 40 4.41 -3.97 8.40
N ILE A 41 3.11 -3.66 8.40
CA ILE A 41 2.31 -3.51 7.18
C ILE A 41 2.88 -2.40 6.30
N VAL A 42 3.15 -1.22 6.87
CA VAL A 42 3.74 -0.09 6.14
C VAL A 42 5.10 -0.48 5.53
N THR A 43 5.96 -1.13 6.31
CA THR A 43 7.29 -1.56 5.86
C THR A 43 7.19 -2.57 4.73
N CYS A 44 6.30 -3.56 4.87
CA CYS A 44 6.03 -4.57 3.84
C CYS A 44 5.62 -3.93 2.50
N PHE A 45 4.68 -2.98 2.51
CA PHE A 45 4.27 -2.34 1.26
C PHE A 45 5.26 -1.29 0.74
N GLN A 46 6.10 -0.70 1.60
CA GLN A 46 7.24 0.09 1.14
C GLN A 46 8.26 -0.78 0.39
N GLU A 47 8.53 -1.99 0.86
CA GLU A 47 9.39 -2.94 0.15
C GLU A 47 8.76 -3.33 -1.20
N ARG A 48 7.47 -3.64 -1.23
CA ARG A 48 6.74 -3.87 -2.49
C ARG A 48 6.86 -2.66 -3.43
N ALA A 49 6.68 -1.44 -2.93
CA ALA A 49 6.80 -0.22 -3.74
C ALA A 49 8.21 -0.03 -4.32
N ARG A 50 9.27 -0.49 -3.65
CA ARG A 50 10.64 -0.47 -4.20
C ARG A 50 10.78 -1.40 -5.40
N LEU A 51 10.11 -2.56 -5.39
CA LEU A 51 10.10 -3.46 -6.55
C LEU A 51 9.45 -2.79 -7.77
N GLU A 52 8.29 -2.15 -7.56
CA GLU A 52 7.59 -1.39 -8.61
C GLU A 52 8.46 -0.27 -9.19
N ARG A 53 9.18 0.46 -8.32
CA ARG A 53 10.12 1.51 -8.73
C ARG A 53 11.27 0.95 -9.57
N GLN A 54 11.87 -0.16 -9.14
CA GLN A 54 12.98 -0.78 -9.86
C GLN A 54 12.56 -1.23 -11.25
N TYR A 55 11.39 -1.86 -11.38
CA TYR A 55 10.86 -2.28 -12.68
C TYR A 55 10.60 -1.07 -13.60
N ALA A 56 9.95 -0.02 -13.08
CA ALA A 56 9.74 1.21 -13.83
C ALA A 56 11.04 1.84 -14.30
N GLN A 57 12.05 1.92 -13.42
CA GLN A 57 13.35 2.49 -13.75
C GLN A 57 14.04 1.70 -14.86
N GLN A 58 14.07 0.36 -14.77
CA GLN A 58 14.69 -0.49 -15.78
C GLN A 58 14.01 -0.35 -17.15
N LEU A 59 12.67 -0.27 -17.19
CA LEU A 59 11.93 -0.02 -18.43
C LEU A 59 12.31 1.33 -19.06
N SER A 60 12.38 2.39 -18.25
CA SER A 60 12.73 3.73 -18.73
C SER A 60 14.18 3.81 -19.21
N GLU A 61 15.12 3.25 -18.45
CA GLU A 61 16.53 3.18 -18.84
C GLU A 61 16.71 2.41 -20.15
N TRP A 62 16.02 1.28 -20.31
CA TRP A 62 16.02 0.50 -21.52
C TRP A 62 15.45 1.29 -22.71
N SER A 63 14.29 1.93 -22.56
CA SER A 63 13.67 2.74 -23.61
C SER A 63 14.56 3.92 -24.03
N ASN A 64 15.09 4.67 -23.06
CA ASN A 64 15.99 5.81 -23.30
C ASN A 64 17.27 5.42 -24.01
N LYS A 65 17.79 4.21 -23.75
CA LYS A 65 18.96 3.67 -24.46
C LYS A 65 18.65 3.36 -25.92
N TRP A 66 17.50 2.77 -26.20
CA TRP A 66 17.17 2.26 -27.53
C TRP A 66 16.55 3.31 -28.46
N LYS A 67 15.78 4.28 -27.94
CA LYS A 67 15.13 5.31 -28.75
C LYS A 67 16.07 6.01 -29.73
N PRO A 68 17.22 6.58 -29.32
CA PRO A 68 18.12 7.25 -30.26
C PRO A 68 18.68 6.31 -31.35
N LEU A 69 18.88 5.03 -31.01
CA LEU A 69 19.36 4.02 -31.97
C LEU A 69 18.28 3.61 -32.98
N VAL A 70 17.02 3.57 -32.53
CA VAL A 70 15.87 3.32 -33.41
C VAL A 70 15.61 4.52 -34.31
N ASP A 71 15.66 5.73 -33.77
CA ASP A 71 15.41 6.96 -34.52
C ASP A 71 16.46 7.22 -35.61
N THR A 72 17.69 6.73 -35.40
CA THR A 72 18.78 6.79 -36.39
C THR A 72 18.92 5.53 -37.25
N SER A 73 17.99 4.57 -37.09
CA SER A 73 17.98 3.32 -37.85
C SER A 73 17.78 3.58 -39.36
N PRO A 74 18.36 2.76 -40.24
CA PRO A 74 18.04 2.81 -41.68
C PRO A 74 16.62 2.30 -42.00
N LEU A 75 15.90 1.75 -41.02
CA LEU A 75 14.48 1.41 -41.19
C LEU A 75 13.65 2.70 -41.35
N TYR A 76 12.53 2.61 -42.05
CA TYR A 76 11.70 3.77 -42.38
C TYR A 76 10.21 3.40 -42.37
N GLY A 77 9.37 4.41 -42.62
CA GLY A 77 7.96 4.22 -42.92
C GLY A 77 7.16 3.60 -41.76
N SER A 78 6.19 2.76 -42.10
CA SER A 78 5.32 2.10 -41.14
C SER A 78 6.05 1.11 -40.22
N LEU A 79 7.10 0.44 -40.72
CA LEU A 79 7.88 -0.51 -39.93
C LEU A 79 8.71 0.19 -38.83
N LEU A 80 9.35 1.32 -39.14
CA LEU A 80 10.05 2.13 -38.12
C LEU A 80 9.10 2.61 -37.03
N ARG A 81 7.92 3.13 -37.42
CA ARG A 81 6.89 3.60 -36.49
C ARG A 81 6.42 2.49 -35.54
N ALA A 82 6.28 1.26 -36.03
CA ALA A 82 5.93 0.13 -35.18
C ALA A 82 7.02 -0.17 -34.13
N TRP A 83 8.30 -0.09 -34.50
CA TRP A 83 9.39 -0.27 -33.54
C TRP A 83 9.45 0.86 -32.49
N GLN A 84 9.26 2.11 -32.92
CA GLN A 84 9.17 3.27 -32.02
C GLN A 84 7.99 3.12 -31.04
N CYS A 85 6.83 2.68 -31.51
CA CYS A 85 5.65 2.43 -30.67
C CYS A 85 5.93 1.39 -29.57
N PHE A 86 6.74 0.36 -29.87
CA PHE A 86 7.17 -0.62 -28.86
C PHE A 86 7.94 0.04 -27.71
N LEU A 87 8.86 0.96 -28.00
CA LEU A 87 9.60 1.71 -26.97
C LEU A 87 8.69 2.64 -26.17
N SER A 88 7.80 3.38 -26.85
CA SER A 88 6.80 4.24 -26.20
C SER A 88 5.86 3.46 -25.28
N SER A 89 5.51 2.21 -25.62
CA SER A 89 4.69 1.34 -24.78
C SER A 89 5.39 1.01 -23.45
N ALA A 90 6.71 0.80 -23.47
CA ALA A 90 7.51 0.53 -22.28
C ALA A 90 7.61 1.75 -21.36
N ASP A 91 7.68 2.98 -21.90
CA ASP A 91 7.69 4.20 -21.07
C ASP A 91 6.36 4.45 -20.37
N ARG A 92 5.25 4.14 -21.04
CA ARG A 92 3.92 4.23 -20.44
C ARG A 92 3.76 3.21 -19.32
N LEU A 93 4.25 1.99 -19.51
CA LEU A 93 4.32 0.97 -18.44
C LEU A 93 5.24 1.42 -17.29
N SER A 94 6.40 2.00 -17.59
CA SER A 94 7.29 2.57 -16.56
C SER A 94 6.57 3.63 -15.73
N THR A 95 5.89 4.58 -16.38
CA THR A 95 5.13 5.64 -15.71
C THR A 95 4.03 5.08 -14.81
N LEU A 96 3.32 4.05 -15.27
CA LEU A 96 2.30 3.36 -14.48
C LEU A 96 2.91 2.76 -13.21
N HIS A 97 3.96 1.94 -13.32
CA HIS A 97 4.57 1.28 -12.16
C HIS A 97 5.20 2.28 -11.19
N ALA A 98 5.75 3.39 -11.71
CA ALA A 98 6.18 4.52 -10.87
C ALA A 98 5.00 5.15 -10.11
N SER A 99 3.81 5.23 -10.72
CA SER A 99 2.60 5.69 -10.05
C SER A 99 2.13 4.74 -8.96
N VAL A 100 2.11 3.42 -9.24
CA VAL A 100 1.79 2.40 -8.23
C VAL A 100 2.71 2.52 -7.02
N CYS A 101 4.02 2.67 -7.26
CA CYS A 101 5.00 2.94 -6.19
C CYS A 101 4.61 4.16 -5.33
N ARG A 102 4.25 5.28 -5.97
CA ARG A 102 3.86 6.51 -5.26
C ARG A 102 2.60 6.30 -4.42
N SER A 103 1.57 5.65 -4.96
CA SER A 103 0.31 5.39 -4.25
C SER A 103 0.51 4.48 -3.05
N LEU A 104 1.30 3.41 -3.18
CA LEU A 104 1.61 2.53 -2.05
C LEU A 104 2.31 3.26 -0.90
N VAL A 105 3.23 4.17 -1.20
CA VAL A 105 4.03 4.86 -0.17
C VAL A 105 3.32 6.07 0.42
N SER A 106 2.81 6.94 -0.46
CA SER A 106 2.37 8.31 -0.12
C SER A 106 0.87 8.41 0.10
N GLU A 107 0.09 7.45 -0.40
CA GLU A 107 -1.35 7.39 -0.14
C GLU A 107 -1.63 6.33 0.93
N ASP A 108 -1.38 5.05 0.63
CA ASP A 108 -1.72 3.96 1.54
C ASP A 108 -0.82 3.95 2.78
N GLY A 109 0.50 4.08 2.58
CA GLY A 109 1.46 4.11 3.67
C GLY A 109 1.26 5.30 4.63
N ASP A 110 1.05 6.50 4.10
CA ASP A 110 0.79 7.70 4.92
C ASP A 110 -0.56 7.66 5.60
N ARG A 111 -1.60 7.12 4.95
CA ARG A 111 -2.91 6.89 5.57
C ARG A 111 -2.80 5.96 6.78
N ILE A 112 -2.03 4.87 6.69
CA ILE A 112 -1.81 3.96 7.83
C ILE A 112 -1.00 4.66 8.94
N ARG A 113 0.07 5.37 8.60
CA ARG A 113 0.88 6.13 9.57
C ARG A 113 0.06 7.20 10.30
N THR A 114 -0.81 7.89 9.57
CA THR A 114 -1.68 8.95 10.10
C THR A 114 -2.69 8.36 11.08
N TRP A 115 -3.42 7.32 10.64
CA TRP A 115 -4.37 6.63 11.52
C TRP A 115 -3.69 6.04 12.76
N GLN A 116 -2.50 5.45 12.61
CA GLN A 116 -1.72 4.92 13.74
C GLN A 116 -1.37 6.03 14.74
N LYS A 117 -0.92 7.19 14.26
CA LYS A 117 -0.58 8.34 15.12
C LYS A 117 -1.79 8.91 15.87
N GLU A 118 -2.96 8.93 15.21
CA GLU A 118 -4.22 9.40 15.79
C GLU A 118 -4.86 8.40 16.76
N THR A 119 -4.58 7.11 16.58
CA THR A 119 -5.15 6.04 17.40
C THR A 119 -4.31 5.72 18.64
N PHE A 120 -2.98 5.76 18.52
CA PHE A 120 -2.06 5.34 19.57
C PHE A 120 -1.24 6.51 20.12
N HIS A 121 -1.56 6.96 21.33
CA HIS A 121 -0.95 8.15 21.92
C HIS A 121 0.23 7.77 22.82
N LYS A 122 1.45 7.97 22.31
CA LYS A 122 2.69 7.70 23.06
C LYS A 122 2.80 8.58 24.31
N LYS A 123 3.28 7.98 25.40
CA LYS A 123 3.58 8.67 26.65
C LYS A 123 5.05 9.07 26.77
N LEU A 124 5.34 10.03 27.67
CA LEU A 124 6.69 10.54 27.95
C LEU A 124 7.69 9.47 28.43
N PHE A 125 7.22 8.43 29.11
CA PHE A 125 8.07 7.38 29.71
C PHE A 125 7.89 6.01 29.03
N GLY A 126 7.49 5.99 27.76
CA GLY A 126 7.20 4.77 27.02
C GLY A 126 5.78 4.24 27.24
N GLY A 127 5.34 3.38 26.33
CA GLY A 127 3.98 2.85 26.27
C GLY A 127 2.95 3.84 25.68
N PHE A 128 1.71 3.37 25.60
CA PHE A 128 0.57 4.11 25.06
C PHE A 128 -0.42 4.49 26.15
N ARG A 129 -1.10 5.62 25.97
CA ARG A 129 -2.17 6.06 26.86
C ARG A 129 -3.29 5.02 26.91
N GLU A 130 -3.66 4.47 25.77
CA GLU A 130 -4.73 3.49 25.61
C GLU A 130 -4.43 2.22 26.43
N SER A 131 -3.22 1.66 26.32
CA SER A 131 -2.79 0.50 27.10
C SER A 131 -2.84 0.78 28.60
N GLN A 132 -2.39 1.96 29.03
CA GLN A 132 -2.42 2.35 30.44
C GLN A 132 -3.86 2.47 30.95
N ASP A 133 -4.74 3.11 30.18
CA ASP A 133 -6.13 3.31 30.59
C ASP A 133 -6.83 1.95 30.78
N PHE A 134 -6.59 0.98 29.89
CA PHE A 134 -7.06 -0.40 30.06
C PHE A 134 -6.42 -1.13 31.25
N ASP A 135 -5.10 -1.03 31.43
CA ASP A 135 -4.39 -1.65 32.56
C ASP A 135 -4.93 -1.16 33.90
N VAL A 136 -5.07 0.16 34.06
CA VAL A 136 -5.64 0.79 35.25
C VAL A 136 -7.09 0.36 35.45
N GLY A 137 -7.88 0.31 34.37
CA GLY A 137 -9.26 -0.17 34.40
C GLY A 137 -9.36 -1.58 34.96
N PHE A 138 -8.65 -2.54 34.34
CA PHE A 138 -8.68 -3.94 34.75
C PHE A 138 -8.12 -4.14 36.16
N ALA A 139 -6.99 -3.50 36.49
CA ALA A 139 -6.41 -3.57 37.82
C ALA A 139 -7.40 -3.07 38.90
N ARG A 140 -8.15 -2.00 38.62
CA ARG A 140 -9.16 -1.46 39.53
C ARG A 140 -10.33 -2.44 39.71
N ALA A 141 -10.88 -3.00 38.63
CA ALA A 141 -11.98 -3.97 38.68
C ALA A 141 -11.57 -5.28 39.37
N GLN A 142 -10.34 -5.75 39.14
CA GLN A 142 -9.85 -7.03 39.65
C GLN A 142 -9.33 -6.97 41.10
N LYS A 143 -8.87 -5.81 41.58
CA LYS A 143 -8.29 -5.67 42.93
C LYS A 143 -9.20 -6.19 44.07
N PRO A 144 -10.51 -5.89 44.11
CA PRO A 144 -11.40 -6.42 45.15
C PRO A 144 -11.58 -7.94 45.06
N TRP A 145 -11.60 -8.49 43.85
CA TRP A 145 -11.69 -9.94 43.60
C TRP A 145 -10.41 -10.65 44.06
N ALA A 146 -9.24 -10.17 43.64
CA ALA A 146 -7.95 -10.73 44.03
C ALA A 146 -7.75 -10.75 45.56
N LYS A 147 -8.21 -9.69 46.27
CA LYS A 147 -8.19 -9.64 47.74
C LYS A 147 -9.07 -10.73 48.37
N ARG A 148 -10.23 -11.03 47.78
CA ARG A 148 -11.15 -12.09 48.24
C ARG A 148 -10.59 -13.48 47.96
N LEU A 149 -10.06 -13.73 46.76
CA LEU A 149 -9.36 -14.98 46.44
C LEU A 149 -8.20 -15.26 47.40
N LYS A 150 -7.38 -14.25 47.73
CA LYS A 150 -6.30 -14.42 48.72
C LYS A 150 -6.82 -14.80 50.11
N LYS A 151 -7.99 -14.32 50.52
CA LYS A 151 -8.62 -14.74 51.77
C LYS A 151 -9.15 -16.17 51.68
N LEU A 152 -9.76 -16.53 50.55
CA LEU A 152 -10.28 -17.88 50.29
C LEU A 152 -9.16 -18.92 50.37
N GLU A 153 -8.04 -18.67 49.69
CA GLU A 153 -6.87 -19.57 49.71
C GLU A 153 -6.30 -19.74 51.13
N LYS A 154 -6.26 -18.67 51.93
CA LYS A 154 -5.86 -18.77 53.34
C LYS A 154 -6.83 -19.61 54.17
N ALA A 155 -8.14 -19.43 53.99
CA ALA A 155 -9.16 -20.19 54.70
C ALA A 155 -9.15 -21.68 54.29
N LYS A 156 -8.99 -21.96 52.99
CA LYS A 156 -8.80 -23.30 52.44
C LYS A 156 -7.57 -23.99 53.02
N ALA A 157 -6.42 -23.30 53.04
CA ALA A 157 -5.19 -23.84 53.62
C ALA A 157 -5.33 -24.14 55.12
N ALA A 158 -6.04 -23.28 55.87
CA ALA A 158 -6.33 -23.50 57.29
C ALA A 158 -7.24 -24.72 57.49
N PHE A 159 -8.31 -24.85 56.69
CA PHE A 159 -9.19 -26.01 56.72
C PHE A 159 -8.43 -27.30 56.41
N HIS A 160 -7.66 -27.33 55.33
CA HIS A 160 -6.83 -28.50 54.99
C HIS A 160 -5.84 -28.88 56.10
N LYS A 161 -5.29 -27.89 56.82
CA LYS A 161 -4.40 -28.14 57.97
C LYS A 161 -5.17 -28.74 59.16
N ALA A 162 -6.35 -28.22 59.47
CA ALA A 162 -7.21 -28.75 60.53
C ALA A 162 -7.66 -30.18 60.22
N SER A 163 -8.15 -30.44 59.00
CA SER A 163 -8.59 -31.77 58.57
C SER A 163 -7.47 -32.81 58.62
N ARG A 164 -6.22 -32.44 58.29
CA ARG A 164 -5.08 -33.36 58.46
C ARG A 164 -4.82 -33.71 59.92
N LYS A 165 -4.92 -32.73 60.84
CA LYS A 165 -4.74 -32.96 62.28
C LYS A 165 -5.83 -33.85 62.85
N GLU A 166 -7.08 -33.56 62.52
CA GLU A 166 -8.24 -34.37 62.92
C GLU A 166 -8.10 -35.81 62.45
N ARG A 167 -7.71 -36.02 61.18
CA ARG A 167 -7.44 -37.37 60.65
C ARG A 167 -6.38 -38.10 61.47
N THR A 168 -5.28 -37.44 61.82
CA THR A 168 -4.24 -38.04 62.67
C THR A 168 -4.76 -38.36 64.09
N ALA A 169 -5.60 -37.51 64.68
CA ALA A 169 -6.21 -37.77 65.98
C ALA A 169 -7.19 -38.95 65.91
N GLN A 170 -7.97 -39.06 64.83
CA GLN A 170 -8.86 -40.17 64.55
C GLN A 170 -8.11 -41.50 64.40
N GLU A 171 -7.00 -41.51 63.65
CA GLU A 171 -6.15 -42.70 63.48
C GLU A 171 -5.55 -43.15 64.83
N ARG A 172 -5.16 -42.20 65.70
CA ARG A 172 -4.68 -42.50 67.07
C ARG A 172 -5.77 -43.08 67.97
N GLU A 173 -7.00 -42.56 67.89
CA GLU A 173 -8.15 -43.08 68.64
C GLU A 173 -8.47 -44.53 68.23
N VAL A 174 -8.55 -44.79 66.92
CA VAL A 174 -8.80 -46.13 66.38
C VAL A 174 -7.71 -47.11 66.81
N HIS A 175 -6.44 -46.70 66.73
CA HIS A 175 -5.33 -47.53 67.19
C HIS A 175 -5.39 -47.79 68.71
N ALA A 176 -5.80 -46.79 69.49
CA ALA A 176 -5.89 -46.95 70.93
C ALA A 176 -7.09 -47.80 71.40
N GLN A 177 -8.21 -47.75 70.68
CA GLN A 177 -9.38 -48.61 70.94
C GLN A 177 -9.13 -50.08 70.61
N GLY A 178 -8.25 -50.37 69.66
CA GLY A 178 -7.87 -51.73 69.28
C GLY A 178 -6.73 -52.35 70.12
N ASN A 179 -6.16 -51.62 71.09
CA ASN A 179 -5.00 -52.08 71.85
C ASN A 179 -5.34 -52.28 73.35
N PRO A 180 -5.40 -53.53 73.85
CA PRO A 180 -5.76 -53.82 75.24
C PRO A 180 -4.70 -53.38 76.28
N ASP A 181 -3.48 -53.05 75.85
CA ASP A 181 -2.39 -52.61 76.75
C ASP A 181 -2.46 -51.10 77.11
N ILE A 182 -3.40 -50.36 76.53
CA ILE A 182 -3.57 -48.93 76.80
C ILE A 182 -4.53 -48.73 77.97
N ALA A 183 -4.04 -48.09 79.03
CA ALA A 183 -4.87 -47.72 80.19
C ALA A 183 -6.10 -46.89 79.78
N MET A 184 -7.26 -47.20 80.37
CA MET A 184 -8.54 -46.52 80.07
C MET A 184 -8.46 -44.99 80.19
N GLU A 185 -7.70 -44.47 81.16
CA GLU A 185 -7.50 -43.02 81.32
C GLU A 185 -6.78 -42.40 80.12
N LYS A 186 -5.80 -43.11 79.54
CA LYS A 186 -5.07 -42.66 78.34
C LYS A 186 -5.98 -42.73 77.11
N GLN A 187 -6.82 -43.75 77.02
CA GLN A 187 -7.82 -43.89 75.95
C GLN A 187 -8.85 -42.75 75.99
N ARG A 188 -9.33 -42.39 77.19
CA ARG A 188 -10.24 -41.25 77.39
C ARG A 188 -9.61 -39.93 76.93
N LYS A 189 -8.33 -39.70 77.25
CA LYS A 189 -7.60 -38.49 76.81
C LYS A 189 -7.44 -38.42 75.29
N ILE A 190 -7.18 -39.54 74.63
CA ILE A 190 -7.08 -39.59 73.16
C ILE A 190 -8.43 -39.28 72.51
N GLN A 191 -9.52 -39.78 73.10
CA GLN A 191 -10.88 -39.50 72.62
C GLN A 191 -11.28 -38.04 72.83
N GLU A 192 -10.91 -37.44 73.97
CA GLU A 192 -11.09 -36.01 74.24
C GLU A 192 -10.28 -35.14 73.27
N GLU A 193 -9.01 -35.49 72.99
CA GLU A 193 -8.18 -34.82 71.97
C GLU A 193 -8.84 -34.88 70.58
N ARG A 194 -9.36 -36.05 70.18
CA ARG A 194 -10.09 -36.19 68.90
C ARG A 194 -11.30 -35.26 68.85
N GLU A 195 -12.12 -35.25 69.88
CA GLU A 195 -13.34 -34.41 69.91
C GLU A 195 -13.01 -32.91 69.84
N ILE A 196 -11.97 -32.47 70.55
CA ILE A 196 -11.47 -31.09 70.48
C ILE A 196 -11.00 -30.76 69.06
N THR A 197 -10.23 -31.65 68.43
CA THR A 197 -9.76 -31.42 67.05
C THR A 197 -10.90 -31.42 66.02
N HIS A 198 -11.91 -32.26 66.20
CA HIS A 198 -13.11 -32.29 65.36
C HIS A 198 -13.87 -30.96 65.43
N GLN A 199 -14.14 -30.45 66.64
CA GLN A 199 -14.83 -29.18 66.83
C GLN A 199 -14.06 -28.00 66.22
N GLU A 200 -12.73 -27.98 66.36
CA GLU A 200 -11.90 -26.96 65.71
C GLU A 200 -11.94 -27.08 64.18
N THR A 201 -11.93 -28.29 63.59
CA THR A 201 -12.10 -28.45 62.14
C THR A 201 -13.46 -27.93 61.68
N GLN A 202 -14.56 -28.26 62.37
CA GLN A 202 -15.90 -27.76 61.99
C GLN A 202 -15.97 -26.23 62.03
N LYS A 203 -15.35 -25.61 63.04
CA LYS A 203 -15.25 -24.15 63.14
C LYS A 203 -14.45 -23.54 62.00
N VAL A 204 -13.33 -24.14 61.61
CA VAL A 204 -12.50 -23.68 60.48
C VAL A 204 -13.23 -23.92 59.14
N ARG A 205 -13.96 -25.03 59.00
CA ARG A 205 -14.81 -25.33 57.86
C ARG A 205 -15.88 -24.27 57.65
N ALA A 206 -16.64 -23.93 58.70
CA ALA A 206 -17.66 -22.89 58.63
C ALA A 206 -17.08 -21.52 58.23
N ARG A 207 -15.85 -21.20 58.69
CA ARG A 207 -15.12 -20.01 58.24
C ARG A 207 -14.75 -20.06 56.75
N TYR A 208 -14.28 -21.22 56.27
CA TYR A 208 -13.97 -21.41 54.85
C TYR A 208 -15.21 -21.28 53.96
N GLU A 209 -16.32 -21.95 54.34
CA GLU A 209 -17.60 -21.87 53.62
C GLU A 209 -18.14 -20.44 53.57
N LYS A 210 -18.07 -19.69 54.68
CA LYS A 210 -18.45 -18.27 54.71
C LYS A 210 -17.62 -17.42 53.75
N VAL A 211 -16.29 -17.61 53.72
CA VAL A 211 -15.41 -16.87 52.79
C VAL A 211 -15.68 -17.26 51.35
N LEU A 212 -16.00 -18.54 51.09
CA LEU A 212 -16.40 -19.01 49.76
C LEU A 212 -17.71 -18.35 49.31
N GLU A 213 -18.71 -18.27 50.17
CA GLU A 213 -19.97 -17.57 49.88
C GLU A 213 -19.74 -16.08 49.55
N GLU A 214 -18.89 -15.39 50.32
CA GLU A 214 -18.51 -13.99 50.05
C GLU A 214 -17.84 -13.80 48.69
N VAL A 215 -17.01 -14.77 48.26
CA VAL A 215 -16.36 -14.77 46.94
C VAL A 215 -17.40 -15.02 45.85
N THR A 216 -18.19 -16.08 45.97
CA THR A 216 -19.22 -16.47 45.01
C THR A 216 -20.24 -15.36 44.78
N ARG A 217 -20.68 -14.69 45.86
CA ARG A 217 -21.61 -13.56 45.77
C ARG A 217 -21.01 -12.33 45.08
N TYR A 218 -19.69 -12.16 45.12
CA TYR A 218 -19.01 -11.04 44.45
C TYR A 218 -18.69 -11.35 42.98
N ALA A 219 -18.67 -12.63 42.58
CA ALA A 219 -18.26 -13.04 41.23
C ALA A 219 -19.05 -12.34 40.10
N PRO A 220 -20.39 -12.21 40.13
CA PRO A 220 -21.14 -11.55 39.05
C PRO A 220 -20.71 -10.10 38.83
N ARG A 221 -20.51 -9.34 39.92
CA ARG A 221 -20.04 -7.95 39.84
C ARG A 221 -18.61 -7.85 39.29
N TYR A 222 -17.73 -8.77 39.70
CA TYR A 222 -16.38 -8.83 39.14
C TYR A 222 -16.42 -9.11 37.64
N MET A 223 -17.25 -10.05 37.20
CA MET A 223 -17.39 -10.39 35.79
C MET A 223 -17.91 -9.20 34.98
N GLU A 224 -18.99 -8.57 35.42
CA GLU A 224 -19.58 -7.39 34.77
C GLU A 224 -18.57 -6.23 34.62
N GLU A 225 -17.84 -5.89 35.69
CA GLU A 225 -16.83 -4.82 35.63
C GLU A 225 -15.68 -5.15 34.68
N MET A 226 -15.22 -6.41 34.63
CA MET A 226 -14.16 -6.85 33.73
C MET A 226 -14.62 -6.91 32.27
N GLU A 227 -15.83 -7.43 32.01
CA GLU A 227 -16.43 -7.52 30.67
C GLU A 227 -16.64 -6.12 30.08
N SER A 228 -17.13 -5.16 30.85
CA SER A 228 -17.30 -3.78 30.39
C SER A 228 -16.00 -3.16 29.86
N ILE A 229 -14.87 -3.43 30.50
CA ILE A 229 -13.55 -2.93 30.06
C ILE A 229 -13.06 -3.73 28.85
N PHE A 230 -13.27 -5.05 28.86
CA PHE A 230 -12.91 -5.91 27.74
C PHE A 230 -13.66 -5.54 26.46
N ASP A 231 -14.94 -5.24 26.55
CA ASP A 231 -15.77 -4.83 25.41
C ASP A 231 -15.31 -3.51 24.81
N GLN A 232 -14.91 -2.54 25.65
CA GLN A 232 -14.27 -1.30 25.18
C GLN A 232 -12.97 -1.61 24.42
N ALA A 233 -12.14 -2.52 24.92
CA ALA A 233 -10.93 -2.95 24.23
C ALA A 233 -11.22 -3.73 22.93
N GLN A 234 -12.34 -4.46 22.83
CA GLN A 234 -12.77 -5.10 21.58
C GLN A 234 -13.29 -4.07 20.56
N GLU A 235 -13.96 -3.03 21.02
CA GLU A 235 -14.47 -1.97 20.14
C GLU A 235 -13.33 -1.20 19.47
N GLU A 236 -12.25 -0.88 20.19
CA GLU A 236 -11.05 -0.29 19.59
C GLU A 236 -10.40 -1.24 18.56
N GLU A 237 -10.36 -2.54 18.86
CA GLU A 237 -9.83 -3.54 17.93
C GLU A 237 -10.70 -3.69 16.67
N ARG A 238 -12.03 -3.59 16.82
CA ARG A 238 -12.97 -3.59 15.70
C ARG A 238 -12.72 -2.42 14.75
N LYS A 239 -12.43 -1.22 15.28
CA LYS A 239 -12.07 -0.04 14.47
C LYS A 239 -10.80 -0.32 13.66
N ARG A 240 -9.77 -0.91 14.28
CA ARG A 240 -8.54 -1.31 13.59
C ARG A 240 -8.79 -2.32 12.48
N PHE A 241 -9.56 -3.38 12.73
CA PHE A 241 -9.88 -4.38 11.70
C PHE A 241 -10.61 -3.75 10.51
N SER A 242 -11.59 -2.88 10.78
CA SER A 242 -12.29 -2.15 9.73
C SER A 242 -11.34 -1.27 8.92
N PHE A 243 -10.50 -0.48 9.60
CA PHE A 243 -9.54 0.40 8.96
C PHE A 243 -8.55 -0.36 8.08
N LEU A 244 -7.90 -1.40 8.62
CA LEU A 244 -6.91 -2.18 7.90
C LEU A 244 -7.52 -2.93 6.72
N LYS A 245 -8.74 -3.46 6.86
CA LYS A 245 -9.48 -4.05 5.73
C LYS A 245 -9.61 -3.03 4.58
N GLN A 246 -10.01 -1.80 4.90
CA GLN A 246 -10.13 -0.74 3.89
C GLN A 246 -8.77 -0.31 3.32
N ALA A 247 -7.69 -0.35 4.11
CA ALA A 247 -6.35 -0.07 3.63
C ALA A 247 -5.87 -1.16 2.66
N PHE A 248 -6.06 -2.45 2.99
CA PHE A 248 -5.71 -3.55 2.11
C PHE A 248 -6.50 -3.55 0.79
N LEU A 249 -7.78 -3.20 0.81
CA LEU A 249 -8.58 -3.04 -0.41
C LEU A 249 -8.08 -1.89 -1.29
N SER A 250 -7.66 -0.78 -0.67
CA SER A 250 -7.05 0.36 -1.38
C SER A 250 -5.74 -0.04 -2.06
N ILE A 251 -4.86 -0.71 -1.31
CA ILE A 251 -3.59 -1.24 -1.80
C ILE A 251 -3.82 -2.21 -2.97
N HIS A 252 -4.76 -3.14 -2.83
CA HIS A 252 -5.14 -4.06 -3.91
C HIS A 252 -5.54 -3.29 -5.17
N ARG A 253 -6.40 -2.27 -5.04
CA ARG A 253 -6.84 -1.44 -6.17
C ARG A 253 -5.68 -0.72 -6.85
N HIS A 254 -4.70 -0.23 -6.10
CA HIS A 254 -3.51 0.41 -6.68
C HIS A 254 -2.58 -0.59 -7.38
N LEU A 255 -2.53 -1.84 -6.93
CA LEU A 255 -1.72 -2.91 -7.53
C LEU A 255 -2.38 -3.57 -8.75
N ASP A 256 -3.71 -3.48 -8.86
CA ASP A 256 -4.47 -4.12 -9.92
C ASP A 256 -4.39 -3.34 -11.24
N VAL A 257 -3.33 -3.65 -12.01
CA VAL A 257 -3.11 -3.09 -13.34
C VAL A 257 -4.08 -3.65 -14.40
N THR A 258 -4.76 -4.77 -14.13
CA THR A 258 -5.62 -5.44 -15.13
C THR A 258 -6.91 -4.67 -15.41
N ASN A 259 -7.40 -3.97 -14.39
CA ASN A 259 -8.57 -3.10 -14.48
C ASN A 259 -8.22 -1.66 -14.89
N ASN A 260 -6.96 -1.37 -15.19
CA ASN A 260 -6.55 -0.05 -15.61
C ASN A 260 -6.73 0.14 -17.13
N GLU A 261 -7.67 1.01 -17.52
CA GLU A 261 -7.95 1.31 -18.93
C GLU A 261 -6.74 1.89 -19.67
N SER A 262 -5.84 2.62 -19.00
CA SER A 262 -4.62 3.13 -19.63
C SER A 262 -3.70 2.00 -20.06
N VAL A 263 -3.66 0.89 -19.31
CA VAL A 263 -2.85 -0.30 -19.63
C VAL A 263 -3.42 -1.01 -20.85
N LYS A 264 -4.74 -1.21 -20.89
CA LYS A 264 -5.40 -1.77 -22.06
C LYS A 264 -5.14 -0.92 -23.31
N ALA A 265 -5.21 0.40 -23.18
CA ALA A 265 -4.91 1.32 -24.26
C ALA A 265 -3.46 1.18 -24.78
N VAL A 266 -2.46 1.02 -23.89
CA VAL A 266 -1.05 0.79 -24.30
C VAL A 266 -0.93 -0.43 -25.22
N TYR A 267 -1.51 -1.57 -24.81
CA TYR A 267 -1.39 -2.81 -25.59
C TYR A 267 -2.21 -2.76 -26.88
N ASN A 268 -3.40 -2.15 -26.84
CA ASN A 268 -4.23 -1.98 -28.03
C ASN A 268 -3.57 -1.08 -29.07
N GLU A 269 -2.98 0.03 -28.65
CA GLU A 269 -2.25 0.94 -29.54
C GLU A 269 -1.07 0.23 -30.20
N LEU A 270 -0.22 -0.46 -29.40
CA LEU A 270 0.90 -1.22 -29.92
C LEU A 270 0.44 -2.27 -30.94
N HIS A 271 -0.62 -3.02 -30.62
CA HIS A 271 -1.18 -4.02 -31.54
C HIS A 271 -1.66 -3.39 -32.85
N ASN A 272 -2.40 -2.28 -32.77
CA ASN A 272 -2.91 -1.59 -33.94
C ASN A 272 -1.79 -1.02 -34.81
N THR A 273 -0.76 -0.43 -34.21
CA THR A 273 0.41 0.08 -34.95
C THR A 273 1.14 -1.04 -35.67
N LEU A 274 1.36 -2.19 -35.01
CA LEU A 274 1.97 -3.37 -35.63
C LEU A 274 1.12 -3.89 -36.80
N MET A 275 -0.21 -3.95 -36.64
CA MET A 275 -1.12 -4.39 -37.69
C MET A 275 -1.20 -3.38 -38.86
N SER A 276 -0.89 -2.11 -38.61
CA SER A 276 -0.88 -1.07 -39.65
C SER A 276 0.39 -1.04 -40.52
N VAL A 277 1.38 -1.91 -40.23
CA VAL A 277 2.59 -2.01 -41.05
C VAL A 277 2.22 -2.40 -42.48
N SER A 278 2.62 -1.57 -43.44
CA SER A 278 2.25 -1.70 -44.84
C SER A 278 3.49 -1.74 -45.73
N GLU A 279 3.86 -2.94 -46.15
CA GLU A 279 4.94 -3.16 -47.13
C GLU A 279 4.69 -2.35 -48.40
N GLN A 280 3.45 -2.32 -48.89
CA GLN A 280 3.11 -1.62 -50.12
C GLN A 280 3.30 -0.10 -49.99
N GLN A 281 2.92 0.51 -48.86
CA GLN A 281 3.13 1.94 -48.64
C GLN A 281 4.63 2.26 -48.54
N ASP A 282 5.37 1.47 -47.78
CA ASP A 282 6.78 1.70 -47.52
C ASP A 282 7.64 1.53 -48.80
N LEU A 283 7.40 0.46 -49.58
CA LEU A 283 8.10 0.26 -50.86
C LEU A 283 7.77 1.33 -51.90
N ARG A 284 6.52 1.80 -51.96
CA ARG A 284 6.13 2.92 -52.84
C ARG A 284 6.83 4.21 -52.45
N TRP A 285 6.89 4.51 -51.15
CA TRP A 285 7.62 5.67 -50.65
C TRP A 285 9.09 5.61 -51.03
N TRP A 286 9.75 4.46 -50.85
CA TRP A 286 11.15 4.28 -51.22
C TRP A 286 11.39 4.47 -52.72
N LYS A 287 10.57 3.85 -53.57
CA LYS A 287 10.65 4.00 -55.04
C LYS A 287 10.58 5.47 -55.48
N ASN A 288 9.71 6.26 -54.84
CA ASN A 288 9.51 7.66 -55.20
C ASN A 288 10.57 8.60 -54.60
N THR A 289 11.19 8.21 -53.49
CA THR A 289 12.17 9.05 -52.77
C THR A 289 13.60 8.79 -53.22
N TYR A 290 13.95 7.54 -53.49
CA TYR A 290 15.33 7.09 -53.80
C TYR A 290 15.43 6.24 -55.06
N GLY A 291 14.33 6.03 -55.77
CA GLY A 291 14.24 5.07 -56.87
C GLY A 291 13.72 5.66 -58.17
N PRO A 292 13.28 4.79 -59.11
CA PRO A 292 12.81 5.20 -60.44
C PRO A 292 11.58 6.11 -60.46
N GLY A 293 10.93 6.35 -59.31
CA GLY A 293 9.82 7.30 -59.19
C GLY A 293 10.26 8.74 -58.95
N MET A 294 11.55 9.01 -58.73
CA MET A 294 12.07 10.37 -58.57
C MET A 294 11.91 11.18 -59.87
N PRO A 295 11.59 12.47 -59.78
CA PRO A 295 11.59 13.34 -60.96
C PRO A 295 13.01 13.40 -61.55
N THR A 296 13.09 13.34 -62.88
CA THR A 296 14.36 13.44 -63.61
C THR A 296 14.16 14.35 -64.80
N ASP A 297 15.01 15.36 -64.92
CA ASP A 297 15.10 16.22 -66.08
C ASP A 297 15.96 15.54 -67.15
N TRP A 298 15.32 14.68 -67.94
CA TRP A 298 16.00 13.97 -69.02
C TRP A 298 16.63 14.94 -70.01
N PRO A 299 17.82 14.64 -70.58
CA PRO A 299 18.47 15.52 -71.54
C PRO A 299 17.54 15.87 -72.70
N GLN A 300 17.30 17.17 -72.88
CA GLN A 300 16.57 17.73 -74.01
C GLN A 300 17.50 18.65 -74.80
N PHE A 301 17.15 18.89 -76.06
CA PHE A 301 17.87 19.84 -76.91
C PHE A 301 17.89 21.22 -76.22
N GLN A 302 19.08 21.74 -75.96
CA GLN A 302 19.26 23.09 -75.44
C GLN A 302 19.62 24.01 -76.60
N GLU A 303 18.79 25.02 -76.86
CA GLU A 303 19.15 26.08 -77.81
C GLU A 303 20.38 26.83 -77.30
N TRP A 304 21.39 26.93 -78.15
CA TRP A 304 22.55 27.77 -77.87
C TRP A 304 22.10 29.23 -77.80
N MET A 305 22.11 29.79 -76.60
CA MET A 305 21.83 31.20 -76.35
C MET A 305 23.17 31.94 -76.32
N PRO A 306 23.38 33.00 -77.12
CA PRO A 306 24.60 33.81 -77.02
C PRO A 306 24.68 34.43 -75.62
N ASP A 307 25.86 34.38 -75.01
CA ASP A 307 26.13 34.95 -73.69
C ASP A 307 25.61 36.39 -73.60
N LYS A 308 24.48 36.58 -72.92
CA LYS A 308 24.05 37.91 -72.52
C LYS A 308 25.07 38.41 -71.50
N LYS A 309 25.95 39.32 -71.91
CA LYS A 309 26.80 40.11 -71.00
C LYS A 309 25.93 40.75 -69.93
N LEU A 310 25.84 40.11 -68.77
CA LEU A 310 25.21 40.66 -67.58
C LEU A 310 25.95 41.95 -67.21
N LYS A 311 25.26 43.09 -67.32
CA LYS A 311 25.73 44.34 -66.71
C LYS A 311 25.92 44.06 -65.22
N LYS A 312 27.13 44.33 -64.70
CA LYS A 312 27.42 44.33 -63.25
C LYS A 312 26.39 45.20 -62.55
N ALA A 313 25.39 44.59 -61.91
CA ALA A 313 24.57 45.24 -60.92
C ALA A 313 25.46 45.57 -59.71
N LYS A 314 25.27 46.77 -59.15
CA LYS A 314 25.95 47.22 -57.94
C LYS A 314 25.69 46.23 -56.80
N LYS A 315 26.74 45.95 -56.01
CA LYS A 315 26.65 45.25 -54.72
C LYS A 315 25.66 45.99 -53.82
N GLU A 316 24.49 45.39 -53.61
CA GLU A 316 23.75 45.58 -52.37
C GLU A 316 24.27 44.56 -51.35
N VAL A 317 24.46 45.03 -50.13
CA VAL A 317 24.98 44.23 -49.02
C VAL A 317 23.82 43.39 -48.50
N GLU A 318 23.87 42.07 -48.75
CA GLU A 318 22.97 41.11 -48.10
C GLU A 318 23.22 41.09 -46.59
N PRO A 319 22.16 41.11 -45.74
CA PRO A 319 22.32 40.69 -44.36
C PRO A 319 22.66 39.20 -44.36
N LYS A 320 23.65 38.80 -43.54
CA LYS A 320 24.13 37.42 -43.41
C LYS A 320 22.94 36.47 -43.18
N GLY A 321 22.54 35.76 -44.24
CA GLY A 321 21.59 34.67 -44.17
C GLY A 321 22.15 33.57 -43.28
N VAL A 322 21.41 33.25 -42.22
CA VAL A 322 21.60 32.03 -41.44
C VAL A 322 21.49 30.87 -42.43
N VAL A 323 22.48 29.98 -42.42
CA VAL A 323 22.43 28.72 -43.16
C VAL A 323 21.29 27.90 -42.56
N MET A 324 20.12 27.98 -43.18
CA MET A 324 18.99 27.12 -42.82
C MET A 324 19.25 25.76 -43.45
N GLU A 325 19.75 24.87 -42.61
CA GLU A 325 19.86 23.43 -42.84
C GLU A 325 18.51 22.96 -43.42
N ARG A 326 18.51 22.42 -44.65
CA ARG A 326 17.31 21.82 -45.23
C ARG A 326 17.04 20.52 -44.48
N SER A 327 16.30 20.62 -43.38
CA SER A 327 15.63 19.50 -42.73
C SER A 327 14.72 18.83 -43.76
N VAL A 328 15.05 17.59 -44.09
CA VAL A 328 14.24 16.73 -44.95
C VAL A 328 12.93 16.45 -44.20
N MET A 329 11.81 16.91 -44.78
CA MET A 329 10.48 16.88 -44.17
C MET A 329 10.00 15.44 -43.92
N ILE A 330 9.82 15.10 -42.63
CA ILE A 330 9.11 13.91 -42.17
C ILE A 330 7.62 14.26 -42.10
N GLY A 331 6.77 13.37 -42.63
CA GLY A 331 5.30 13.43 -42.70
C GLY A 331 4.60 14.47 -41.84
N GLY A 332 4.26 15.61 -42.45
CA GLY A 332 3.52 16.66 -41.77
C GLY A 332 2.12 16.20 -41.35
N VAL A 333 1.74 16.58 -40.14
CA VAL A 333 0.42 16.32 -39.55
C VAL A 333 -0.56 17.35 -40.14
N ARG A 334 -1.67 16.91 -40.72
CA ARG A 334 -2.71 17.85 -41.16
C ARG A 334 -3.42 18.41 -39.95
N VAL A 335 -3.58 19.72 -39.93
CA VAL A 335 -4.35 20.42 -38.91
C VAL A 335 -5.48 21.21 -39.56
N ARG A 336 -6.57 21.40 -38.81
CA ARG A 336 -7.71 22.22 -39.20
C ARG A 336 -7.85 23.38 -38.24
N ALA A 337 -7.99 24.59 -38.76
CA ALA A 337 -8.25 25.77 -37.96
C ALA A 337 -9.62 25.68 -37.26
N LEU A 338 -9.62 25.84 -35.93
CA LEU A 338 -10.83 25.93 -35.11
C LEU A 338 -11.42 27.34 -35.12
N TYR A 339 -10.56 28.36 -35.31
CA TYR A 339 -10.91 29.77 -35.27
C TYR A 339 -10.21 30.54 -36.40
N ASP A 340 -10.76 31.70 -36.76
CA ASP A 340 -10.09 32.65 -37.65
C ASP A 340 -8.85 33.23 -36.97
N TYR A 341 -7.76 33.39 -37.72
CA TYR A 341 -6.53 33.98 -37.23
C TYR A 341 -5.91 34.92 -38.26
N VAL A 342 -5.54 36.12 -37.83
CA VAL A 342 -4.87 37.13 -38.65
C VAL A 342 -3.50 37.37 -38.04
N GLY A 343 -2.46 36.98 -38.79
CA GLY A 343 -1.07 37.17 -38.39
C GLY A 343 -0.76 38.65 -38.17
N GLN A 344 -0.14 38.94 -37.03
CA GLN A 344 0.26 40.28 -36.60
C GLN A 344 1.68 40.60 -37.05
N GLU A 345 2.55 39.57 -37.10
CA GLU A 345 3.94 39.67 -37.55
C GLU A 345 4.15 39.04 -38.96
N PRO A 346 5.21 39.42 -39.69
CA PRO A 346 5.43 38.98 -41.08
C PRO A 346 5.65 37.47 -41.25
N ASP A 347 6.10 36.80 -40.20
CA ASP A 347 6.36 35.36 -40.12
C ASP A 347 5.15 34.56 -39.63
N GLU A 348 4.02 35.20 -39.32
CA GLU A 348 2.78 34.54 -38.91
C GLU A 348 1.86 34.23 -40.11
N LEU A 349 1.12 33.12 -40.00
CA LEU A 349 0.09 32.74 -40.95
C LEU A 349 -1.19 33.53 -40.73
N THR A 350 -1.98 33.65 -41.79
CA THR A 350 -3.35 34.16 -41.74
C THR A 350 -4.25 33.11 -42.36
N PHE A 351 -5.26 32.66 -41.62
CA PHE A 351 -6.16 31.57 -42.03
C PHE A 351 -7.56 31.74 -41.44
N LYS A 352 -8.53 31.07 -42.05
CA LYS A 352 -9.93 31.06 -41.62
C LYS A 352 -10.32 29.75 -40.93
N ALA A 353 -11.27 29.81 -40.01
CA ALA A 353 -11.82 28.62 -39.35
C ALA A 353 -12.29 27.60 -40.41
N GLY A 354 -11.89 26.35 -40.24
CA GLY A 354 -12.14 25.24 -41.16
C GLY A 354 -11.07 25.04 -42.24
N GLU A 355 -10.16 25.99 -42.47
CA GLU A 355 -9.03 25.80 -43.38
C GLU A 355 -8.07 24.74 -42.84
N GLN A 356 -7.52 23.93 -43.76
CA GLN A 356 -6.57 22.88 -43.43
C GLN A 356 -5.20 23.21 -43.99
N PHE A 357 -4.17 22.93 -43.21
CA PHE A 357 -2.79 23.13 -43.61
C PHE A 357 -1.87 22.12 -42.91
N LEU A 358 -0.62 22.06 -43.35
CA LEU A 358 0.34 21.09 -42.87
C LEU A 358 1.12 21.65 -41.68
N LYS A 359 1.11 20.97 -40.53
CA LYS A 359 2.03 21.27 -39.43
C LYS A 359 3.43 20.79 -39.81
N THR A 360 4.41 21.69 -39.74
CA THR A 360 5.81 21.44 -40.13
C THR A 360 6.75 21.36 -38.93
N GLU A 361 6.45 22.05 -37.81
CA GLU A 361 7.19 21.99 -36.55
C GLU A 361 6.24 21.90 -35.35
N ASP A 362 6.70 21.27 -34.25
CA ASP A 362 5.96 21.14 -32.99
C ASP A 362 5.86 22.47 -32.22
N GLU A 363 5.01 22.47 -31.18
CA GLU A 363 4.81 23.64 -30.33
C GLU A 363 6.11 24.02 -29.62
N ASP A 364 6.51 25.29 -29.74
CA ASP A 364 7.65 25.85 -29.04
C ASP A 364 7.31 26.26 -27.58
N ASP A 365 8.30 26.75 -26.84
CA ASP A 365 8.12 27.17 -25.44
C ASP A 365 7.15 28.36 -25.26
N GLN A 366 6.73 29.00 -26.36
CA GLN A 366 5.82 30.14 -26.38
C GLN A 366 4.41 29.77 -26.89
N GLY A 367 4.17 28.49 -27.19
CA GLY A 367 2.87 27.99 -27.65
C GLY A 367 2.62 28.12 -29.15
N TRP A 368 3.67 28.32 -29.96
CA TRP A 368 3.59 28.48 -31.40
C TRP A 368 4.02 27.23 -32.15
N CYS A 369 3.30 26.89 -33.21
CA CYS A 369 3.66 25.86 -34.16
C CYS A 369 4.00 26.49 -35.51
N ARG A 370 4.75 25.78 -36.35
CA ARG A 370 4.99 26.19 -37.74
C ARG A 370 4.14 25.37 -38.70
N GLY A 371 3.57 26.02 -39.70
CA GLY A 371 2.70 25.38 -40.68
C GLY A 371 2.90 25.89 -42.10
N MET A 372 2.50 25.08 -43.08
CA MET A 372 2.57 25.38 -44.50
C MET A 372 1.18 25.28 -45.13
N MET A 373 0.71 26.40 -45.68
CA MET A 373 -0.54 26.49 -46.43
C MET A 373 -0.37 25.88 -47.83
N ASP A 374 -1.46 25.45 -48.46
CA ASP A 374 -1.46 24.85 -49.81
C ASP A 374 -0.86 25.77 -50.90
N GLY A 375 -0.85 27.09 -50.68
CA GLY A 375 -0.21 28.08 -51.55
C GLY A 375 1.31 28.19 -51.38
N GLY A 376 1.95 27.33 -50.57
CA GLY A 376 3.39 27.34 -50.31
C GLY A 376 3.85 28.40 -49.31
N ARG A 377 2.93 29.17 -48.72
CA ARG A 377 3.23 30.12 -47.64
C ARG A 377 3.41 29.35 -46.35
N GLU A 378 4.59 29.48 -45.75
CA GLU A 378 4.92 28.94 -44.43
C GLU A 378 4.98 30.05 -43.40
N GLY A 379 4.57 29.76 -42.16
CA GLY A 379 4.63 30.70 -41.06
C GLY A 379 4.18 30.09 -39.74
N LEU A 380 4.24 30.90 -38.68
CA LEU A 380 3.85 30.54 -37.33
C LEU A 380 2.34 30.67 -37.12
N TYR A 381 1.80 29.83 -36.25
CA TYR A 381 0.42 29.89 -35.78
C TYR A 381 0.28 29.40 -34.34
N PRO A 382 -0.71 29.86 -33.56
CA PRO A 382 -0.90 29.41 -32.18
C PRO A 382 -1.38 27.94 -32.13
N ALA A 383 -0.74 27.10 -31.33
CA ALA A 383 -1.06 25.66 -31.26
C ALA A 383 -2.53 25.39 -30.88
N ASN A 384 -3.11 26.25 -30.04
CA ASN A 384 -4.49 26.15 -29.56
C ASN A 384 -5.56 26.61 -30.56
N TYR A 385 -5.18 27.09 -31.74
CA TYR A 385 -6.12 27.54 -32.79
C TYR A 385 -6.46 26.45 -33.80
N VAL A 386 -5.90 25.25 -33.65
CA VAL A 386 -6.10 24.15 -34.58
C VAL A 386 -6.34 22.82 -33.88
N GLU A 387 -6.93 21.87 -34.60
CA GLU A 387 -7.01 20.46 -34.21
C GLU A 387 -6.31 19.57 -35.25
N VAL A 388 -5.74 18.45 -34.81
CA VAL A 388 -5.19 17.43 -35.71
C VAL A 388 -6.35 16.70 -36.40
N VAL A 389 -6.25 16.54 -37.74
CA VAL A 389 -7.30 15.91 -38.58
C VAL A 389 -7.04 14.43 -38.81
#